data_AF-A0A8T5PVZ7-F1
#
_entry.id   AF-A0A8T5PVZ7-F1
#
_cell.length_a   1.000
_cell.length_b   1.000
_cell.length_c   1.000
_cell.angle_alpha   90.00
_cell.angle_beta   90.00
_cell.angle_gamma   90.00
#
_symmetry.space_group_name_H-M   'P 1'
#
loop_
_entity.id
_entity.type
_entity.pdbx_description
1 polymer ?
#
loop_
_entity_poly.entity_id
_entity_poly.type
_entity_poly.pdbx_seq_one_letter_code
_entity_poly.pdbx_strand_id
1 'polypeptide(L)'
;MSYTYVNKKDLIRINQEIGENGNFHNENTLDFALSLIKAKKSWLYELSYLVRSLLVDHVFEDGNKRTAMILTATYLKDKNIEYDKDRLIRLFWNISKKNITDINKIMRLIKSVIIY
;
A
#
# COMPACT_ATOMS: atom_id res chain seq x y z
N MET A 1 -2.31 -15.87 2.48
CA MET A 1 -2.35 -15.43 3.89
C MET A 1 -3.41 -14.37 4.00
N SER A 2 -4.34 -14.49 4.94
CA SER A 2 -5.36 -13.45 5.20
C SER A 2 -4.81 -12.48 6.24
N TYR A 3 -4.66 -11.20 5.90
CA TYR A 3 -4.21 -10.16 6.84
C TYR A 3 -5.42 -9.50 7.49
N THR A 4 -5.68 -9.82 8.77
CA THR A 4 -6.66 -9.08 9.57
C THR A 4 -6.15 -7.66 9.86
N TYR A 5 -4.84 -7.48 10.03
CA TYR A 5 -4.13 -6.20 10.13
C TYR A 5 -2.69 -6.35 9.63
N VAL A 6 -2.22 -5.43 8.81
CA VAL A 6 -0.81 -5.40 8.35
C VAL A 6 0.04 -4.69 9.39
N ASN A 7 1.12 -5.34 9.81
CA ASN A 7 2.14 -4.75 10.67
C ASN A 7 3.47 -4.53 9.92
N LYS A 8 4.46 -3.94 10.62
CA LYS A 8 5.78 -3.63 10.03
C LYS A 8 6.50 -4.88 9.52
N LYS A 9 6.44 -6.00 10.24
CA LYS A 9 7.07 -7.27 9.82
C LYS A 9 6.44 -7.83 8.54
N ASP A 10 5.13 -7.66 8.38
CA ASP A 10 4.44 -8.08 7.16
C ASP A 10 4.95 -7.29 5.94
N LEU A 11 5.14 -5.97 6.08
CA LEU A 11 5.67 -5.13 5.01
C LEU A 11 7.12 -5.45 4.68
N ILE A 12 7.96 -5.69 5.69
CA ILE A 12 9.34 -6.16 5.50
C ILE A 12 9.32 -7.47 4.72
N ARG A 13 8.48 -8.43 5.12
CA ARG A 13 8.37 -9.71 4.43
C ARG A 13 7.97 -9.53 2.97
N ILE A 14 6.95 -8.72 2.67
CA ILE A 14 6.52 -8.45 1.29
C ILE A 14 7.68 -7.83 0.47
N ASN A 15 8.44 -6.91 1.06
CA ASN A 15 9.59 -6.30 0.40
C ASN A 15 10.71 -7.33 0.15
N GLN A 16 10.94 -8.24 1.08
CA GLN A 16 11.94 -9.31 0.93
C GLN A 16 11.50 -10.37 -0.08
N GLU A 17 10.22 -10.71 -0.15
CA GLU A 17 9.66 -11.67 -1.12
C GLU A 17 9.84 -11.21 -2.59
N ILE A 18 10.04 -9.91 -2.84
CA ILE A 18 10.36 -9.36 -4.16
C ILE A 18 11.86 -9.16 -4.41
N GLY A 19 12.72 -9.67 -3.53
CA GLY A 19 14.17 -9.67 -3.69
C GLY A 19 14.90 -8.45 -3.10
N GLU A 20 14.23 -7.65 -2.26
CA GLU A 20 14.85 -6.51 -1.58
C GLU A 20 15.29 -6.85 -0.15
N ASN A 21 16.03 -5.95 0.50
CA ASN A 21 16.62 -6.22 1.81
C ASN A 21 15.68 -5.97 3.00
N GLY A 22 14.56 -5.27 2.81
CA GLY A 22 13.64 -4.90 3.90
C GLY A 22 14.10 -3.71 4.74
N ASN A 23 15.15 -3.00 4.34
CA ASN A 23 15.68 -1.85 5.05
C ASN A 23 14.79 -0.62 4.89
N PHE A 24 14.50 0.05 6.01
CA PHE A 24 13.76 1.31 5.99
C PHE A 24 14.68 2.50 5.74
N HIS A 25 14.21 3.40 4.88
CA HIS A 25 14.76 4.75 4.71
C HIS A 25 14.00 5.78 5.56
N ASN A 26 12.67 5.66 5.64
CA ASN A 26 11.80 6.59 6.35
C ASN A 26 10.80 5.85 7.26
N GLU A 27 11.34 5.15 8.25
CA GLU A 27 10.58 4.29 9.15
C GLU A 27 9.48 5.03 9.93
N ASN A 28 9.75 6.27 10.35
CA ASN A 28 8.81 7.08 11.13
C ASN A 28 7.48 7.31 10.39
N THR A 29 7.53 7.48 9.07
CA THR A 29 6.32 7.68 8.26
C THR A 29 5.49 6.40 8.14
N LEU A 30 6.15 5.24 8.17
CA LEU A 30 5.46 3.96 8.28
C LEU A 30 4.81 3.79 9.66
N ASP A 31 5.53 4.14 10.73
CA ASP A 31 5.00 4.04 12.10
C ASP A 31 3.77 4.91 12.30
N PHE A 32 3.77 6.13 11.74
CA PHE A 32 2.58 6.98 11.72
C PHE A 32 1.42 6.30 10.98
N ALA A 33 1.63 5.77 9.78
CA ALA A 33 0.59 5.07 9.03
C ALA A 33 0.03 3.87 9.81
N LEU A 34 0.90 3.04 10.39
CA LEU A 34 0.51 1.90 11.22
C LEU A 34 -0.21 2.31 12.52
N SER A 35 0.14 3.47 13.10
CA SER A 35 -0.56 3.99 14.28
C SER A 35 -2.02 4.32 13.99
N LEU A 36 -2.33 4.80 12.77
CA LEU A 36 -3.68 5.14 12.36
C LEU A 36 -4.57 3.92 12.09
N ILE A 37 -3.96 2.79 11.74
CA ILE A 37 -4.64 1.48 11.61
C ILE A 37 -5.22 1.05 12.97
N LYS A 38 -4.49 1.29 14.06
CA LYS A 38 -4.96 0.97 15.43
C LYS A 38 -6.22 1.74 15.82
N ALA A 39 -6.56 2.83 15.12
CA ALA A 39 -7.76 3.63 15.37
C ALA A 39 -9.06 3.05 14.75
N LYS A 40 -9.06 1.80 14.25
CA LYS A 40 -10.24 1.08 13.72
C LYS A 40 -11.00 1.81 12.59
N LYS A 41 -10.27 2.30 11.58
CA LYS A 41 -10.89 2.83 10.35
C LYS A 41 -11.11 1.71 9.32
N SER A 42 -11.78 2.01 8.20
CA SER A 42 -12.02 1.00 7.14
C SER A 42 -10.70 0.48 6.55
N TRP A 43 -10.65 -0.80 6.14
CA TRP A 43 -9.46 -1.42 5.52
C TRP A 43 -8.90 -0.62 4.34
N LEU A 44 -9.77 0.05 3.59
CA LEU A 44 -9.37 0.83 2.43
C LEU A 44 -8.70 2.15 2.84
N TYR A 45 -9.14 2.73 3.95
CA TYR A 45 -8.49 3.89 4.55
C TYR A 45 -7.08 3.52 5.04
N GLU A 46 -6.94 2.38 5.72
CA GLU A 46 -5.65 1.83 6.15
C GLU A 46 -4.71 1.62 4.95
N LEU A 47 -5.21 0.92 3.92
CA LEU A 47 -4.45 0.67 2.69
C LEU A 47 -4.02 1.98 2.01
N SER A 48 -4.86 3.01 2.03
CA SER A 48 -4.54 4.31 1.42
C SER A 48 -3.37 5.00 2.12
N TYR A 49 -3.26 4.90 3.45
CA TYR A 49 -2.08 5.39 4.17
C TYR A 49 -0.83 4.59 3.86
N LEU A 50 -0.92 3.25 3.86
CA LEU A 50 0.22 2.40 3.53
C LEU A 50 0.73 2.64 2.11
N VAL A 51 -0.18 2.76 1.14
CA VAL A 51 0.15 3.10 -0.25
C VAL A 51 0.81 4.47 -0.34
N ARG A 52 0.31 5.49 0.38
CA ARG A 52 0.95 6.81 0.44
C ARG A 52 2.36 6.70 1.01
N SER A 53 2.53 6.05 2.15
CA SER A 53 3.84 5.89 2.79
C SER A 53 4.85 5.21 1.86
N LEU A 54 4.43 4.15 1.15
CA LEU A 54 5.30 3.47 0.20
C LEU A 54 5.60 4.31 -1.04
N LEU A 55 4.60 4.90 -1.67
CA LEU A 55 4.75 5.51 -3.00
C LEU A 55 5.25 6.96 -2.98
N VAL A 56 5.01 7.68 -1.89
CA VAL A 56 5.31 9.10 -1.75
C VAL A 56 6.47 9.31 -0.78
N ASP A 57 6.43 8.66 0.38
CA ASP A 57 7.43 8.89 1.43
C ASP A 57 8.61 7.93 1.36
N HIS A 58 8.56 6.96 0.44
CA HIS A 58 9.63 6.00 0.17
C HIS A 58 10.14 5.33 1.46
N VAL A 59 9.25 4.65 2.19
CA VAL A 59 9.60 4.07 3.50
C VAL A 59 10.75 3.06 3.44
N PHE A 60 10.89 2.30 2.36
CA PHE A 60 12.02 1.39 2.13
C PHE A 60 13.14 2.05 1.33
N GLU A 61 14.37 1.54 1.44
CA GLU A 61 15.48 1.96 0.57
C GLU A 61 15.18 1.66 -0.92
N ASP A 62 14.61 0.49 -1.22
CA ASP A 62 14.18 0.10 -2.56
C ASP A 62 12.92 -0.78 -2.52
N GLY A 63 12.31 -1.04 -3.67
CA GLY A 63 11.15 -1.91 -3.85
C GLY A 63 9.81 -1.27 -3.51
N ASN A 64 9.77 -0.04 -3.00
CA ASN A 64 8.55 0.65 -2.54
C ASN A 64 7.32 0.47 -3.46
N LYS A 65 7.47 0.70 -4.78
CA LYS A 65 6.38 0.57 -5.75
C LYS A 65 5.89 -0.87 -5.87
N ARG A 66 6.80 -1.83 -5.93
CA ARG A 66 6.52 -3.27 -6.03
C ARG A 66 5.86 -3.78 -4.75
N THR A 67 6.41 -3.40 -3.58
CA THR A 67 5.80 -3.69 -2.27
C THR A 67 4.37 -3.17 -2.20
N ALA A 68 4.12 -1.93 -2.64
CA ALA A 68 2.80 -1.32 -2.57
C ALA A 68 1.78 -1.98 -3.52
N MET A 69 2.21 -2.41 -4.71
CA MET A 69 1.38 -3.18 -5.64
C MET A 69 0.99 -4.54 -5.05
N ILE A 70 1.94 -5.29 -4.51
CA ILE A 70 1.67 -6.61 -3.90
C ILE A 70 0.80 -6.47 -2.66
N LEU A 71 1.07 -5.48 -1.81
CA LEU A 71 0.24 -5.18 -0.64
C LEU A 71 -1.21 -4.94 -1.06
N THR A 72 -1.44 -4.09 -2.07
CA THR A 72 -2.79 -3.77 -2.53
C THR A 72 -3.48 -4.98 -3.16
N ALA A 73 -2.79 -5.73 -4.02
CA ALA A 73 -3.30 -6.95 -4.60
C ALA A 73 -3.69 -7.98 -3.53
N THR A 74 -2.89 -8.09 -2.46
CA THR A 74 -3.15 -8.97 -1.32
C THR A 74 -4.40 -8.52 -0.57
N TYR A 75 -4.54 -7.22 -0.25
CA TYR A 75 -5.75 -6.69 0.41
C TYR A 75 -7.02 -6.98 -0.40
N LEU A 76 -6.98 -6.78 -1.72
CA LEU A 76 -8.12 -7.04 -2.60
C LEU A 76 -8.43 -8.54 -2.66
N LYS A 77 -7.42 -9.40 -2.79
CA LYS A 77 -7.58 -10.85 -2.77
C LYS A 77 -8.18 -11.35 -1.45
N ASP A 78 -7.69 -10.87 -0.32
CA ASP A 78 -8.20 -11.26 1.01
C ASP A 78 -9.64 -10.83 1.25
N LYS A 79 -10.09 -9.77 0.56
CA LYS A 79 -11.47 -9.30 0.56
C LYS A 79 -12.34 -9.96 -0.51
N ASN A 80 -11.77 -10.87 -1.30
CA ASN A 80 -12.41 -11.48 -2.47
C ASN A 80 -12.95 -10.44 -3.46
N ILE A 81 -12.18 -9.36 -3.68
CA ILE A 81 -12.51 -8.27 -4.59
C ILE A 81 -11.75 -8.46 -5.90
N GLU A 82 -12.48 -8.55 -7.01
CA GLU A 82 -11.88 -8.54 -8.35
C GLU A 82 -11.43 -7.13 -8.75
N TYR A 83 -10.34 -7.06 -9.52
CA TYR A 83 -9.75 -5.79 -9.93
C TYR A 83 -9.03 -5.90 -11.29
N ASP A 84 -8.95 -4.78 -11.98
CA ASP A 84 -8.24 -4.62 -13.24
C ASP A 84 -6.74 -4.36 -12.96
N LYS A 85 -5.91 -5.33 -13.33
CA LYS A 85 -4.45 -5.29 -13.10
C LYS A 85 -3.77 -4.13 -13.82
N ASP A 86 -4.19 -3.80 -15.04
CA ASP A 86 -3.59 -2.72 -15.82
C ASP A 86 -3.97 -1.35 -15.25
N ARG A 87 -5.22 -1.19 -14.80
CA ARG A 87 -5.65 0.02 -14.07
C ARG A 87 -4.91 0.15 -12.75
N LEU A 88 -4.66 -0.96 -12.05
CA LEU A 88 -3.84 -0.95 -10.85
C LEU A 88 -2.43 -0.43 -11.15
N ILE A 89 -1.72 -0.99 -12.13
CA ILE A 89 -0.38 -0.51 -12.50
C ILE A 89 -0.39 1.00 -12.83
N ARG A 90 -1.35 1.45 -13.64
CA ARG A 90 -1.51 2.87 -14.00
C ARG A 90 -1.78 3.76 -12.78
N LEU A 91 -2.56 3.28 -11.82
CA LEU A 91 -2.82 4.00 -10.56
C LEU A 91 -1.53 4.24 -9.79
N PHE A 92 -0.71 3.20 -9.61
CA PHE A 92 0.54 3.29 -8.85
C PHE A 92 1.52 4.25 -9.52
N TRP A 93 1.66 4.14 -10.85
CA TRP A 93 2.44 5.08 -11.63
C TRP A 93 1.94 6.52 -11.47
N ASN A 94 0.62 6.74 -11.53
CA ASN A 94 0.02 8.07 -11.38
C ASN A 94 0.24 8.66 -9.98
N ILE A 95 0.08 7.87 -8.91
CA ILE A 95 0.30 8.33 -7.53
C ILE A 95 1.75 8.74 -7.35
N SER A 96 2.70 7.87 -7.71
CA SER A 96 4.13 8.17 -7.59
C SER A 96 4.55 9.36 -8.45
N LYS A 97 4.14 9.38 -9.74
CA LYS A 97 4.55 10.45 -10.67
C LYS A 97 4.01 11.82 -10.28
N LYS A 98 2.77 11.88 -9.78
CA LYS A 98 2.11 13.15 -9.41
C LYS A 98 2.27 13.48 -7.92
N ASN A 99 3.03 12.67 -7.17
CA ASN A 99 3.24 12.81 -5.74
C ASN A 99 1.93 13.05 -4.96
N ILE A 100 0.93 12.20 -5.21
CA ILE A 100 -0.42 12.40 -4.63
C ILE A 100 -0.39 12.08 -3.14
N THR A 101 -0.52 13.08 -2.28
CA THR A 101 -0.50 12.94 -0.80
C THR A 101 -1.89 12.85 -0.16
N ASP A 102 -2.94 13.28 -0.86
CA ASP A 102 -4.31 13.27 -0.34
C ASP A 102 -4.85 11.83 -0.23
N ILE A 103 -5.09 11.39 1.00
CA ILE A 103 -5.57 10.04 1.32
C ILE A 103 -6.95 9.74 0.71
N ASN A 104 -7.87 10.70 0.72
CA ASN A 104 -9.21 10.51 0.15
C ASN A 104 -9.14 10.38 -1.38
N LYS A 105 -8.19 11.06 -2.01
CA LYS A 105 -7.90 10.90 -3.44
C LYS A 105 -7.28 9.54 -3.73
N ILE A 106 -6.29 9.10 -2.95
CA ILE A 106 -5.70 7.74 -3.08
C ILE A 106 -6.78 6.67 -2.92
N MET A 107 -7.62 6.79 -1.89
CA MET A 107 -8.74 5.88 -1.65
C MET A 107 -9.68 5.77 -2.86
N ARG A 108 -10.08 6.92 -3.44
CA ARG A 108 -10.92 6.96 -4.66
C ARG A 108 -10.23 6.31 -5.85
N LEU A 109 -8.93 6.53 -6.01
CA LEU A 109 -8.15 5.88 -7.06
C LEU A 109 -8.16 4.36 -6.84
N ILE A 110 -7.90 3.86 -5.64
CA ILE A 110 -7.90 2.41 -5.37
C ILE A 110 -9.28 1.81 -5.68
N LYS A 111 -10.38 2.48 -5.31
CA LYS A 111 -11.73 2.04 -5.69
C LYS A 111 -11.94 1.96 -7.21
N SER A 112 -11.34 2.87 -7.98
CA SER A 112 -11.53 2.92 -9.44
C SER A 112 -10.94 1.74 -10.21
N VAL A 113 -10.13 0.90 -9.56
CA VAL A 113 -9.55 -0.32 -10.16
C VAL A 113 -10.39 -1.57 -9.89
N ILE A 114 -11.36 -1.49 -8.97
CA ILE A 114 -12.22 -2.61 -8.60
C ILE A 114 -13.23 -2.86 -9.73
N ILE A 115 -13.46 -4.14 -10.03
CA ILE A 115 -14.48 -4.60 -10.98
C ILE A 115 -15.71 -5.01 -10.17
N TYR A 116 -16.89 -4.60 -10.64
CA TYR A 116 -18.19 -4.91 -10.05
C TYR A 116 -18.94 -5.92 -10.91
#